data_AF-A0A7V8YZF7-F1
#
_entry.id   AF-A0A7V8YZF7-F1
#
_cell.length_a   1.000
_cell.length_b   1.000
_cell.length_c   1.000
_cell.angle_alpha   90.00
_cell.angle_beta   90.00
_cell.angle_gamma   90.00
#
_symmetry.space_group_name_H-M   'P 1'
#
loop_
_entity.id
_entity.type
_entity.pdbx_description
1 polymer ?
#
loop_
_entity_poly.entity_id
_entity_poly.type
_entity_poly.pdbx_seq_one_letter_code
_entity_poly.pdbx_strand_id
1 'polypeptide(L)' 'MPHKTVRSVLQTRDGYIWAATSDGLARFDGVRFTVFNTVNSPGLKTNRLDFLAETLDGSLWV' A
#
# COMPACT_ATOMS: atom_id res chain seq x y z
N MET A 1 15.17 -8.98 13.50
CA MET A 1 15.58 -9.04 12.08
C MET A 1 14.78 -7.96 11.33
N PRO A 2 15.39 -7.12 10.47
CA PRO A 2 14.66 -6.07 9.77
C PRO A 2 13.82 -6.68 8.64
N HIS A 3 12.51 -6.81 8.84
CA HIS A 3 11.60 -7.26 7.79
C HIS A 3 11.33 -6.10 6.84
N LYS A 4 11.97 -6.10 5.68
CA LYS A 4 11.61 -5.26 4.52
C LYS A 4 11.03 -6.14 3.43
N THR A 5 9.92 -6.80 3.75
CA THR A 5 9.25 -7.72 2.82
C THR A 5 8.09 -6.98 2.13
N VAL A 6 8.08 -7.02 0.80
CA VAL A 6 6.91 -6.66 -0.02
C VAL A 6 6.10 -7.93 -0.26
N ARG A 7 4.80 -7.89 0.04
CA ARG A 7 3.91 -9.07 -0.08
C ARG A 7 2.99 -9.00 -1.29
N SER A 8 2.61 -7.81 -1.68
CA SER A 8 1.73 -7.57 -2.82
C SER A 8 2.11 -6.26 -3.48
N VAL A 9 2.00 -6.22 -4.80
CA VAL A 9 2.19 -5.02 -5.62
C VAL A 9 1.03 -4.94 -6.60
N LEU A 10 0.46 -3.74 -6.76
CA LEU A 10 -0.65 -3.47 -7.66
C LEU A 10 -0.42 -2.12 -8.34
N GLN A 11 -0.62 -2.04 -9.65
CA GLN A 11 -0.77 -0.76 -10.34
C GLN A 11 -2.26 -0.45 -10.45
N THR A 12 -2.68 0.72 -9.97
CA THR A 12 -4.05 1.20 -10.14
C THR A 12 -4.25 1.82 -11.51
N ARG A 13 -5.51 1.93 -11.96
CA ARG A 13 -5.85 2.46 -13.30
C ARG A 13 -5.41 3.91 -13.53
N ASP A 14 -5.28 4.69 -12.47
CA ASP A 14 -4.75 6.05 -12.48
C ASP A 14 -3.21 6.13 -12.53
N GLY A 15 -2.53 4.97 -12.56
CA GLY A 15 -1.11 4.85 -12.83
C GLY A 15 -0.21 4.74 -11.61
N TYR A 16 -0.72 4.91 -10.38
CA TYR A 16 0.08 4.71 -9.17
C TYR A 16 0.46 3.25 -8.97
N ILE A 17 1.66 3.02 -8.44
CA ILE A 17 2.08 1.71 -7.96
C ILE A 17 1.86 1.66 -6.44
N TRP A 18 1.17 0.63 -5.98
CA TRP A 18 0.94 0.34 -4.57
C TRP A 18 1.69 -0.92 -4.15
N ALA A 19 2.29 -0.90 -2.97
CA ALA A 19 3.01 -2.02 -2.40
C ALA A 19 2.62 -2.25 -0.95
N ALA A 20 2.17 -3.47 -0.63
CA ALA A 20 1.94 -3.94 0.72
C ALA A 20 3.29 -4.33 1.34
N THR A 21 3.76 -3.55 2.31
CA THR A 21 5.06 -3.76 2.96
C THR A 21 4.88 -4.19 4.42
N SER A 22 6.01 -4.46 5.08
CA SER A 22 6.03 -4.79 6.52
C SER A 22 5.72 -3.56 7.41
N ASP A 23 5.95 -2.35 6.87
CA ASP A 23 5.80 -1.07 7.58
C ASP A 23 4.51 -0.33 7.17
N GLY A 24 3.60 -1.00 6.46
CA GLY A 24 2.36 -0.43 5.94
C GLY A 24 2.31 -0.42 4.41
N LEU A 25 1.47 0.45 3.87
CA LEU A 25 1.19 0.59 2.45
C LEU A 25 2.07 1.69 1.85
N ALA A 26 2.81 1.39 0.78
CA ALA A 26 3.58 2.39 0.04
C ALA A 26 2.91 2.68 -1.31
N ARG A 27 2.76 3.96 -1.66
CA ARG A 27 2.33 4.41 -2.99
C ARG A 27 3.47 5.12 -3.69
N PHE A 28 3.70 4.80 -4.96
CA PHE A 28 4.66 5.46 -5.84
C PHE A 28 3.95 6.17 -6.99
N ASP A 29 4.30 7.43 -7.20
CA ASP A 29 3.71 8.30 -8.23
C ASP A 29 4.54 8.42 -9.52
N GLY A 30 5.62 7.63 -9.63
CA GLY A 30 6.61 7.75 -10.72
C GLY A 30 7.87 8.54 -10.32
N VAL A 31 7.82 9.29 -9.22
CA VAL A 31 8.95 10.10 -8.72
C VAL A 31 9.22 9.86 -7.24
N ARG A 32 8.18 9.72 -6.42
CA ARG A 32 8.25 9.69 -4.95
C ARG A 32 7.38 8.60 -4.35
N PHE A 33 7.82 8.11 -3.20
CA PHE A 33 7.04 7.20 -2.36
C PHE A 33 6.34 7.96 -1.23
N THR A 34 5.09 7.63 -0.99
CA THR A 34 4.32 8.02 0.19
C THR A 34 3.94 6.77 0.98
N VAL A 35 4.19 6.76 2.30
CA VAL A 35 3.92 5.62 3.17
C VAL A 35 2.72 5.91 4.06
N PHE A 36 1.79 4.96 4.11
CA PHE A 36 0.59 4.95 4.95
C PHE A 36 0.71 3.80 5.95
N ASN A 37 0.58 4.11 7.24
CA ASN A 37 0.68 3.15 8.33
C ASN A 37 -0.29 3.50 9.47
N THR A 38 -0.36 2.66 10.50
CA THR A 38 -1.27 2.85 11.66
C THR A 38 -1.01 4.15 12.43
N VAL A 39 0.17 4.76 12.27
CA VAL A 39 0.54 6.01 12.97
C VAL A 39 -0.01 7.23 12.24
N ASN A 40 0.03 7.24 10.90
CA ASN A 40 -0.37 8.40 10.10
C ASN A 40 -1.71 8.23 9.38
N SER A 41 -2.31 7.05 9.43
CA SER A 41 -3.54 6.70 8.72
C SER A 41 -4.54 6.03 9.69
N PRO A 42 -5.39 6.79 10.40
CA PRO A 42 -6.29 6.26 11.45
C PRO A 42 -7.27 5.16 10.98
N GLY A 43 -7.56 5.11 9.68
CA GLY A 43 -8.35 4.06 9.05
C GLY A 43 -7.63 2.72 8.93
N LEU A 44 -6.29 2.73 8.90
CA LEU A 44 -5.47 1.53 8.81
C LEU A 44 -5.28 0.91 10.20
N LYS A 45 -5.78 -0.30 10.40
CA LYS A 45 -5.71 -1.00 11.71
C LYS A 45 -4.48 -1.87 11.89
N THR A 46 -3.73 -2.13 10.82
CA THR A 46 -2.51 -2.95 10.83
C THR A 46 -1.51 -2.46 9.79
N ASN A 47 -0.22 -2.56 10.09
CA ASN A 47 0.86 -2.33 9.12
C ASN A 47 1.14 -3.56 8.26
N ARG A 48 0.65 -4.73 8.70
CA ARG A 48 0.88 -6.01 8.05
C ARG A 48 -0.24 -6.25 7.05
N LEU A 49 0.00 -5.84 5.80
CA LEU A 49 -0.92 -6.06 4.68
C LEU A 49 -0.43 -7.22 3.82
N ASP A 50 -1.36 -8.06 3.36
CA ASP A 50 -1.04 -9.29 2.60
C ASP A 50 -1.46 -9.19 1.14
N PHE A 51 -2.55 -8.49 0.84
CA PHE A 51 -3.13 -8.41 -0.51
C PHE A 51 -3.57 -6.99 -0.83
N LEU A 52 -3.58 -6.66 -2.11
CA LEU A 52 -4.10 -5.41 -2.65
C LEU A 52 -5.06 -5.73 -3.78
N ALA A 53 -6.18 -5.02 -3.85
CA ALA A 53 -7.12 -5.11 -4.96
C ALA A 53 -7.74 -3.75 -5.26
N GLU A 54 -7.86 -3.40 -6.55
CA GLU A 54 -8.60 -2.23 -7.00
C GLU A 54 -10.01 -2.67 -7.39
N THR A 55 -11.03 -2.01 -6.82
CA THR A 55 -12.42 -2.24 -7.21
C THR A 55 -12.81 -1.43 -8.45
N LEU A 56 -13.97 -1.76 -9.04
CA LEU A 56 -14.41 -1.12 -10.29
C LEU A 56 -14.60 0.40 -10.17
N ASP A 57 -14.90 0.89 -8.98
CA ASP A 57 -15.05 2.31 -8.63
C ASP A 57 -13.70 3.04 -8.41
N GLY A 58 -12.57 2.35 -8.50
CA GLY A 58 -11.23 2.90 -8.27
C GLY A 58 -10.79 2.91 -6.80
N SER A 59 -11.58 2.35 -5.88
CA SER A 59 -11.17 2.21 -4.48
C SER A 59 -10.11 1.11 -4.34
N LEU A 60 -9.11 1.36 -3.48
CA LEU A 60 -8.09 0.36 -3.13
C LEU A 60 -8.49 -0.38 -1.85
N TRP A 61 -8.57 -1.70 -1.94
CA TRP A 61 -8.80 -2.62 -0.83
C TRP A 61 -7.50 -3.27 -0.39
N VAL A 62 -7.32 -3.38 0.93
CA VAL A 62 -6.10 -3.88 1.60
C VAL A 62 -6.43 -4.78 2.79
#